data_AF-A0A834HC53-F1
#
_entry.id   AF-A0A834HC53-F1
#
_cell.length_a   1.000
_cell.length_b   1.000
_cell.length_c   1.000
_cell.angle_alpha   90.00
_cell.angle_beta   90.00
_cell.angle_gamma   90.00
#
_symmetry.space_group_name_H-M   'P 1'
#
loop_
_entity.id
_entity.type
_entity.pdbx_description
1 polymer ?
#
loop_
_entity_poly.entity_id
_entity_poly.type
_entity_poly.pdbx_seq_one_letter_code
_entity_poly.pdbx_strand_id
1 'polypeptide(L)'
;MNALAATNRNFKLAARLLGLDSKLEKSLLIPFREIKVECTIPKDDGTLASFVGFRVQHDNARGPMKGGIRYHPEVDPDEVNALAQLMTWKTAVANIPYGGAKGGIGCNPGDLSISELERLTRVFTQKIHDLIGVHTDVPAPDMGTNPQTMAWILDEYSKFHGYSPAVVTGKPIDLGGSLGRDAATGRGVLFATEALLNEHGKTIAGQRFVVQGFGNVGSWAAQLISEKGGKIVAASDITGAVKNSKGLDIPSLLKHVKENRGVKGFSGGDKIDPNTILVEDCDILIPAALGGVINRENANDIKAKFIIEAANHPTDPEADEILARKGVVILPDIYANSGGVTVSYFEWVQNIQGFLWDEEKVNNELQTYMTNGFKGVKDMCKAHNCDLRMGAFTLGVNRVARATVLRGWEA
;
A
#
# COMPACT_ATOMS: atom_id res chain seq x y z
N MET A 1 13.50 -13.25 3.94
CA MET A 1 14.20 -12.14 4.64
C MET A 1 13.21 -11.47 5.59
N ASN A 2 13.60 -11.07 6.80
CA ASN A 2 12.71 -10.33 7.71
C ASN A 2 12.33 -8.96 7.10
N ALA A 3 11.05 -8.57 7.19
CA ALA A 3 10.52 -7.37 6.52
C ALA A 3 11.19 -6.07 6.99
N LEU A 4 11.44 -5.94 8.30
CA LEU A 4 12.11 -4.77 8.87
C LEU A 4 13.57 -4.69 8.42
N ALA A 5 14.26 -5.83 8.36
CA ALA A 5 15.63 -5.88 7.87
C ALA A 5 15.75 -5.45 6.40
N ALA A 6 14.81 -5.87 5.55
CA ALA A 6 14.75 -5.47 4.14
C ALA A 6 14.50 -3.96 3.98
N THR A 7 13.53 -3.39 4.71
CA THR A 7 13.22 -1.96 4.65
C THR A 7 14.37 -1.11 5.19
N ASN A 8 14.97 -1.51 6.32
CA ASN A 8 16.11 -0.81 6.91
C ASN A 8 17.34 -0.81 5.98
N ARG A 9 17.53 -1.88 5.20
CA ARG A 9 18.59 -1.93 4.19
C ARG A 9 18.39 -0.84 3.12
N ASN A 10 17.18 -0.72 2.58
CA ASN A 10 16.85 0.31 1.59
C ASN A 10 17.01 1.73 2.15
N PHE A 11 16.55 1.96 3.38
CA PHE A 11 16.76 3.24 4.06
C PHE A 11 18.25 3.59 4.20
N LYS A 12 19.09 2.66 4.67
CA LYS A 12 20.53 2.90 4.86
C LYS A 12 21.26 3.18 3.54
N LEU A 13 20.86 2.53 2.45
CA LEU A 13 21.39 2.83 1.12
C LEU A 13 21.04 4.26 0.70
N ALA A 14 19.78 4.67 0.89
CA ALA A 14 19.35 6.02 0.57
C ALA A 14 20.02 7.09 1.46
N ALA A 15 20.18 6.83 2.76
CA ALA A 15 20.87 7.72 3.68
C ALA A 15 22.33 7.97 3.25
N ARG A 16 23.04 6.92 2.79
CA ARG A 16 24.38 7.03 2.23
C ARG A 16 24.43 7.87 0.95
N LEU A 17 23.49 7.64 0.02
CA LEU A 17 23.40 8.42 -1.23
C LEU A 17 23.17 9.92 -0.98
N LEU A 18 22.42 10.24 0.08
CA LEU A 18 22.13 11.61 0.49
C LEU A 18 23.26 12.24 1.34
N GLY A 19 24.23 11.45 1.82
CA GLY A 19 25.24 11.93 2.75
C GLY A 19 24.64 12.42 4.08
N LEU A 20 23.61 11.73 4.59
CA LEU A 20 22.97 12.09 5.85
C LEU A 20 23.97 12.01 7.01
N ASP A 21 23.87 12.98 7.93
CA ASP A 21 24.58 12.87 9.21
C ASP A 21 24.10 11.63 9.98
N SER A 22 25.03 10.88 10.55
CA SER A 22 24.76 9.61 11.24
C SER A 22 23.79 9.74 12.42
N LYS A 23 23.74 10.88 13.10
CA LYS A 23 22.83 11.12 14.24
C LYS A 23 21.41 11.35 13.73
N LEU A 24 21.28 12.13 12.64
CA LEU A 24 20.00 12.29 11.95
C LEU A 24 19.53 10.98 11.34
N GLU A 25 20.40 10.22 10.67
CA GLU A 25 20.08 8.88 10.14
C GLU A 25 19.52 7.98 11.24
N LYS A 26 20.21 7.90 12.40
CA LYS A 26 19.74 7.10 13.53
C LYS A 26 18.38 7.58 14.05
N SER A 27 18.15 8.89 14.12
CA SER A 27 16.86 9.44 14.54
C SER A 27 15.73 9.08 13.58
N LEU A 28 15.96 9.16 12.27
CA LEU A 28 14.95 8.86 11.25
C LEU A 28 14.65 7.37 11.10
N LEU A 29 15.53 6.50 11.61
CA LEU A 29 15.35 5.05 11.63
C LEU A 29 14.49 4.59 12.81
N ILE A 30 14.55 5.29 13.94
CA ILE A 30 13.86 4.92 15.18
C ILE A 30 12.42 5.42 15.11
N PRO A 31 11.40 4.57 15.37
CA PRO A 31 10.03 5.02 15.40
C PRO A 31 9.80 6.01 16.56
N PHE A 32 9.03 7.06 16.30
CA PHE A 32 8.62 8.05 17.29
C PHE A 32 7.94 7.40 18.52
N ARG A 33 7.12 6.37 18.30
CA ARG A 33 6.41 5.64 19.35
C ARG A 33 5.97 4.26 18.85
N GLU A 34 6.09 3.24 19.70
CA GLU A 34 5.59 1.89 19.46
C GLU A 34 4.66 1.47 20.61
N ILE A 35 3.44 1.04 20.29
CA ILE A 35 2.44 0.64 21.28
C ILE A 35 1.94 -0.77 21.00
N LYS A 36 1.85 -1.57 22.07
CA LYS A 36 1.26 -2.90 22.12
C LYS A 36 0.13 -2.91 23.15
N VAL A 37 -1.06 -3.38 22.76
CA VAL A 37 -2.26 -3.39 23.61
C VAL A 37 -2.91 -4.76 23.61
N GLU A 38 -3.48 -5.14 24.76
CA GLU A 38 -4.35 -6.31 24.87
C GLU A 38 -5.77 -5.95 24.40
N CYS A 39 -6.32 -6.77 23.52
CA CYS A 39 -7.69 -6.66 23.00
C CYS A 39 -8.45 -7.94 23.34
N THR A 40 -9.03 -7.99 24.53
CA THR A 40 -9.83 -9.15 24.98
C THR A 40 -11.31 -8.90 24.72
N ILE A 41 -11.97 -9.85 24.07
CA ILE A 41 -13.41 -9.79 23.73
C ILE A 41 -14.13 -11.07 24.18
N PRO A 42 -15.44 -10.99 24.50
CA PRO A 42 -16.29 -12.16 24.51
C PRO A 42 -16.56 -12.64 23.08
N LYS A 43 -16.39 -13.94 22.85
CA LYS A 43 -16.85 -14.65 21.66
C LYS A 43 -18.36 -14.86 21.68
N ASP A 44 -18.93 -15.25 20.55
CA ASP A 44 -20.38 -15.48 20.44
C ASP A 44 -20.88 -16.64 21.32
N ASP A 45 -20.00 -17.58 21.67
CA ASP A 45 -20.28 -18.69 22.61
C ASP A 45 -20.12 -18.30 24.10
N GLY A 46 -19.78 -17.04 24.38
CA GLY A 46 -19.57 -16.52 25.74
C GLY A 46 -18.16 -16.75 26.31
N THR A 47 -17.28 -17.48 25.61
CA THR A 47 -15.88 -17.63 26.01
C THR A 47 -15.10 -16.34 25.78
N LEU A 48 -13.96 -16.16 26.46
CA LEU A 48 -13.08 -15.01 26.23
C LEU A 48 -11.97 -15.36 25.23
N ALA A 49 -11.70 -14.45 24.31
CA ALA A 49 -10.56 -14.51 23.40
C ALA A 49 -9.72 -13.23 23.55
N SER A 50 -8.41 -13.41 23.71
CA SER A 50 -7.44 -12.32 23.86
C SER A 50 -6.58 -12.20 22.60
N PHE A 51 -6.54 -11.00 22.04
CA PHE A 51 -5.72 -10.64 20.89
C PHE A 51 -4.69 -9.59 21.28
N VAL A 52 -3.60 -9.52 20.51
CA VAL A 52 -2.61 -8.45 20.64
C VAL A 52 -2.78 -7.48 19.49
N GLY A 53 -2.99 -6.21 19.82
CA GLY A 53 -3.02 -5.09 18.88
C GLY A 53 -1.74 -4.27 18.94
N PHE A 54 -1.37 -3.69 17.81
CA PHE A 54 -0.20 -2.83 17.67
C PHE A 54 -0.57 -1.50 17.01
N ARG A 55 0.07 -0.41 17.44
CA ARG A 55 0.12 0.85 16.70
C ARG A 55 1.53 1.43 16.77
N VAL A 56 2.23 1.45 15.64
CA VAL A 56 3.53 2.08 15.48
C VAL A 56 3.35 3.43 14.80
N GLN A 57 3.90 4.45 15.42
CA GLN A 57 3.94 5.83 14.97
C GLN A 57 5.41 6.13 14.66
N HIS A 58 5.78 6.13 13.38
CA HIS A 58 7.20 6.13 12.98
C HIS A 58 7.79 7.54 12.94
N ASP A 59 7.18 8.47 12.22
CA ASP A 59 7.67 9.85 12.11
C ASP A 59 6.50 10.79 11.90
N ASN A 60 6.56 12.00 12.49
CA ASN A 60 5.54 13.05 12.40
C ASN A 60 6.10 14.42 11.95
N ALA A 61 7.32 14.46 11.43
CA ALA A 61 8.02 15.70 11.10
C ALA A 61 7.30 16.48 9.99
N ARG A 62 6.63 15.78 9.07
CA ARG A 62 5.90 16.37 7.93
C ARG A 62 4.40 16.61 8.18
N GLY A 63 3.87 16.24 9.34
CA GLY A 63 2.45 16.39 9.68
C GLY A 63 1.90 15.21 10.49
N PRO A 64 0.57 15.09 10.60
CA PRO A 64 -0.08 13.95 11.27
C PRO A 64 0.40 12.62 10.69
N MET A 65 0.40 11.57 11.49
CA MET A 65 0.80 10.25 11.01
C MET A 65 -0.34 9.59 10.22
N LYS A 66 0.04 8.77 9.25
CA LYS A 66 -0.91 8.09 8.38
C LYS A 66 -0.52 6.64 8.17
N GLY A 67 -1.49 5.75 8.36
CA GLY A 67 -1.41 4.40 7.81
C GLY A 67 -2.43 3.42 8.37
N GLY A 68 -2.62 2.35 7.62
CA GLY A 68 -3.72 1.41 7.81
C GLY A 68 -3.60 0.49 9.03
N ILE A 69 -4.67 -0.24 9.29
CA ILE A 69 -4.78 -1.29 10.31
C ILE A 69 -4.96 -2.63 9.60
N ARG A 70 -4.05 -3.58 9.85
CA ARG A 70 -4.07 -4.93 9.27
C ARG A 70 -4.65 -5.95 10.25
N TYR A 71 -5.60 -6.78 9.81
CA TYR A 71 -6.02 -7.96 10.54
C TYR A 71 -5.50 -9.20 9.82
N HIS A 72 -4.44 -9.81 10.36
CA HIS A 72 -3.83 -11.00 9.76
C HIS A 72 -3.13 -11.84 10.83
N PRO A 73 -3.09 -13.20 10.71
CA PRO A 73 -2.47 -14.05 11.72
C PRO A 73 -0.97 -13.81 11.92
N GLU A 74 -0.29 -13.34 10.87
CA GLU A 74 1.16 -13.07 10.88
C GLU A 74 1.53 -11.68 11.38
N VAL A 75 0.57 -10.86 11.84
CA VAL A 75 0.87 -9.54 12.38
C VAL A 75 1.77 -9.66 13.61
N ASP A 76 2.98 -9.13 13.49
CA ASP A 76 3.97 -9.06 14.55
C ASP A 76 4.59 -7.64 14.65
N PRO A 77 5.39 -7.34 15.70
CA PRO A 77 6.01 -6.02 15.86
C PRO A 77 6.93 -5.61 14.71
N ASP A 78 7.67 -6.56 14.11
CA ASP A 78 8.64 -6.28 13.05
C ASP A 78 7.92 -5.86 11.76
N GLU A 79 6.86 -6.58 11.40
CA GLU A 79 6.03 -6.28 10.23
C GLU A 79 5.39 -4.88 10.37
N VAL A 80 4.78 -4.58 11.53
CA VAL A 80 4.11 -3.29 11.75
C VAL A 80 5.12 -2.14 11.72
N ASN A 81 6.33 -2.32 12.28
CA ASN A 81 7.42 -1.35 12.19
C ASN A 81 7.87 -1.10 10.74
N ALA A 82 8.12 -2.18 9.99
CA ALA A 82 8.54 -2.09 8.59
C ALA A 82 7.53 -1.30 7.75
N LEU A 83 6.24 -1.60 7.93
CA LEU A 83 5.16 -0.92 7.22
C LEU A 83 4.96 0.53 7.67
N ALA A 84 5.14 0.86 8.95
CA ALA A 84 5.04 2.24 9.45
C ALA A 84 6.18 3.12 8.90
N GLN A 85 7.40 2.55 8.82
CA GLN A 85 8.54 3.19 8.16
C GLN A 85 8.27 3.42 6.67
N LEU A 86 7.77 2.41 5.94
CA LEU A 86 7.39 2.58 4.53
C LEU A 86 6.31 3.65 4.34
N MET A 87 5.35 3.77 5.27
CA MET A 87 4.35 4.84 5.20
C MET A 87 4.99 6.23 5.31
N THR A 88 6.02 6.40 6.13
CA THR A 88 6.77 7.68 6.25
C THR A 88 7.38 8.07 4.91
N TRP A 89 8.05 7.14 4.23
CA TRP A 89 8.65 7.41 2.93
C TRP A 89 7.60 7.61 1.84
N LYS A 90 6.55 6.80 1.84
CA LYS A 90 5.46 6.86 0.85
C LYS A 90 4.70 8.19 0.90
N THR A 91 4.33 8.66 2.09
CA THR A 91 3.65 9.96 2.24
C THR A 91 4.57 11.11 1.84
N ALA A 92 5.87 11.00 2.11
CA ALA A 92 6.87 11.94 1.66
C ALA A 92 7.07 11.93 0.13
N VAL A 93 7.11 10.76 -0.53
CA VAL A 93 7.19 10.61 -1.99
C VAL A 93 5.94 11.17 -2.67
N ALA A 94 4.75 10.81 -2.18
CA ALA A 94 3.47 11.32 -2.65
C ALA A 94 3.28 12.83 -2.39
N ASN A 95 4.18 13.46 -1.63
CA ASN A 95 4.15 14.88 -1.28
C ASN A 95 2.85 15.32 -0.58
N ILE A 96 2.27 14.45 0.23
CA ILE A 96 1.12 14.76 1.08
C ILE A 96 1.60 15.13 2.50
N PRO A 97 0.90 16.00 3.24
CA PRO A 97 1.35 16.57 4.51
C PRO A 97 1.16 15.60 5.69
N TYR A 98 1.74 14.41 5.58
CA TYR A 98 1.71 13.38 6.60
C TYR A 98 3.10 12.85 6.90
N GLY A 99 3.23 12.31 8.12
CA GLY A 99 4.26 11.35 8.52
C GLY A 99 3.84 9.91 8.19
N GLY A 100 4.27 8.94 9.00
CA GLY A 100 3.96 7.52 8.80
C GLY A 100 3.60 6.78 10.08
N ALA A 101 2.57 5.94 10.00
CA ALA A 101 2.18 5.02 11.06
C ALA A 101 1.66 3.70 10.46
N LYS A 102 1.52 2.68 11.28
CA LYS A 102 0.82 1.44 10.94
C LYS A 102 0.27 0.80 12.20
N GLY A 103 -0.83 0.06 12.07
CA GLY A 103 -1.29 -0.80 13.15
C GLY A 103 -1.73 -2.15 12.62
N GLY A 104 -2.04 -3.03 13.55
CA GLY A 104 -2.63 -4.32 13.21
C GLY A 104 -3.01 -5.13 14.44
N ILE A 105 -3.77 -6.18 14.20
CA ILE A 105 -4.16 -7.17 15.20
C ILE A 105 -3.82 -8.55 14.62
N GLY A 106 -3.11 -9.35 15.43
CA GLY A 106 -2.83 -10.75 15.12
C GLY A 106 -4.10 -11.60 15.21
N CYS A 107 -4.88 -11.67 14.14
CA CYS A 107 -6.10 -12.47 14.07
C CYS A 107 -6.39 -12.96 12.64
N ASN A 108 -7.15 -14.03 12.50
CA ASN A 108 -7.75 -14.43 11.23
C ASN A 108 -9.19 -13.90 11.15
N PRO A 109 -9.50 -12.90 10.32
CA PRO A 109 -10.86 -12.39 10.20
C PRO A 109 -11.88 -13.44 9.72
N GLY A 110 -11.43 -14.46 8.99
CA GLY A 110 -12.30 -15.54 8.50
C GLY A 110 -12.82 -16.46 9.60
N ASP A 111 -12.17 -16.48 10.76
CA ASP A 111 -12.53 -17.32 11.90
C ASP A 111 -13.42 -16.57 12.91
N LEU A 112 -13.71 -15.29 12.66
CA LEU A 112 -14.50 -14.42 13.52
C LEU A 112 -15.83 -14.08 12.87
N SER A 113 -16.90 -14.11 13.67
CA SER A 113 -18.19 -13.59 13.20
C SER A 113 -18.14 -12.07 12.99
N ILE A 114 -19.12 -11.53 12.26
CA ILE A 114 -19.22 -10.07 12.09
C ILE A 114 -19.37 -9.34 13.44
N SER A 115 -20.09 -9.95 14.39
CA SER A 115 -20.30 -9.43 15.73
C SER A 115 -19.00 -9.43 16.54
N GLU A 116 -18.19 -10.49 16.41
CA GLU A 116 -16.87 -10.59 17.05
C GLU A 116 -15.88 -9.58 16.45
N LEU A 117 -15.88 -9.40 15.12
CA LEU A 117 -15.05 -8.40 14.43
C LEU A 117 -15.40 -6.96 14.83
N GLU A 118 -16.69 -6.66 14.99
CA GLU A 118 -17.14 -5.36 15.51
C GLU A 118 -16.61 -5.14 16.93
N ARG A 119 -16.81 -6.11 17.83
CA ARG A 119 -16.33 -6.03 19.22
C ARG A 119 -14.81 -5.85 19.27
N LEU A 120 -14.07 -6.62 18.48
CA LEU A 120 -12.61 -6.53 18.39
C LEU A 120 -12.16 -5.13 17.95
N THR A 121 -12.79 -4.60 16.90
CA THR A 121 -12.46 -3.28 16.34
C THR A 121 -12.75 -2.16 17.34
N ARG A 122 -13.88 -2.25 18.05
CA ARG A 122 -14.24 -1.27 19.08
C ARG A 122 -13.29 -1.33 20.27
N VAL A 123 -13.01 -2.53 20.80
CA VAL A 123 -12.03 -2.71 21.89
C VAL A 123 -10.66 -2.18 21.48
N PHE A 124 -10.17 -2.50 20.27
CA PHE A 124 -8.90 -1.96 19.80
C PHE A 124 -8.91 -0.43 19.73
N THR A 125 -9.98 0.17 19.21
CA THR A 125 -10.14 1.63 19.17
C THR A 125 -10.12 2.25 20.57
N GLN A 126 -10.81 1.64 21.55
CA GLN A 126 -10.78 2.05 22.96
C GLN A 126 -9.39 1.95 23.59
N LYS A 127 -8.48 1.12 23.05
CA LYS A 127 -7.10 1.01 23.53
C LYS A 127 -6.13 1.99 22.88
N ILE A 128 -6.53 2.67 21.80
CA ILE A 128 -5.66 3.58 21.04
C ILE A 128 -6.27 4.96 20.79
N HIS A 129 -7.47 5.26 21.30
CA HIS A 129 -8.20 6.51 21.01
C HIS A 129 -7.47 7.76 21.52
N ASP A 130 -6.53 7.62 22.45
CA ASP A 130 -5.66 8.65 23.01
C ASP A 130 -4.38 8.84 22.18
N LEU A 131 -4.07 7.90 21.29
CA LEU A 131 -2.91 7.95 20.38
C LEU A 131 -3.26 8.50 19.01
N ILE A 132 -4.50 8.29 18.56
CA ILE A 132 -5.00 8.70 17.25
C ILE A 132 -5.81 10.00 17.34
N GLY A 133 -5.99 10.66 16.20
CA GLY A 133 -6.70 11.93 16.13
C GLY A 133 -6.53 12.59 14.78
N VAL A 134 -7.47 13.49 14.45
CA VAL A 134 -7.55 14.18 13.15
C VAL A 134 -6.24 14.84 12.73
N HIS A 135 -5.50 15.42 13.68
CA HIS A 135 -4.20 16.08 13.46
C HIS A 135 -3.02 15.35 14.12
N THR A 136 -3.21 14.10 14.55
CA THR A 136 -2.20 13.33 15.28
C THR A 136 -1.80 12.07 14.51
N ASP A 137 -2.75 11.16 14.31
CA ASP A 137 -2.57 9.89 13.61
C ASP A 137 -3.91 9.42 13.07
N VAL A 138 -3.98 9.18 11.76
CA VAL A 138 -5.23 8.90 11.03
C VAL A 138 -5.17 7.48 10.43
N PRO A 139 -5.85 6.49 11.04
CA PRO A 139 -5.94 5.14 10.50
C PRO A 139 -6.62 5.03 9.12
N ALA A 140 -6.52 3.84 8.51
CA ALA A 140 -7.14 3.47 7.24
C ALA A 140 -7.32 1.95 7.16
N PRO A 141 -8.01 1.43 6.12
CA PRO A 141 -7.98 0.01 5.82
C PRO A 141 -6.57 -0.47 5.42
N ASP A 142 -6.33 -1.74 5.68
CA ASP A 142 -5.25 -2.54 5.12
C ASP A 142 -5.76 -3.99 4.94
N MET A 143 -4.87 -4.97 4.76
CA MET A 143 -5.27 -6.36 4.60
C MET A 143 -6.12 -6.84 5.79
N GLY A 144 -7.27 -7.47 5.51
CA GLY A 144 -8.21 -7.95 6.52
C GLY A 144 -9.14 -6.90 7.13
N THR A 145 -9.03 -5.62 6.73
CA THR A 145 -9.95 -4.55 7.14
C THR A 145 -10.50 -3.80 5.93
N ASN A 146 -11.60 -3.08 6.10
CA ASN A 146 -12.36 -2.50 4.99
C ASN A 146 -13.17 -1.27 5.44
N PRO A 147 -14.03 -0.67 4.57
CA PRO A 147 -14.85 0.47 4.97
C PRO A 147 -15.77 0.22 6.18
N GLN A 148 -16.31 -1.00 6.35
CA GLN A 148 -17.10 -1.34 7.54
C GLN A 148 -16.25 -1.26 8.82
N THR A 149 -15.01 -1.75 8.77
CA THR A 149 -14.08 -1.60 9.90
C THR A 149 -13.85 -0.14 10.23
N MET A 150 -13.65 0.72 9.23
CA MET A 150 -13.45 2.16 9.45
C MET A 150 -14.71 2.84 10.01
N ALA A 151 -15.90 2.41 9.62
CA ALA A 151 -17.15 2.90 10.19
C ALA A 151 -17.22 2.62 11.70
N TRP A 152 -16.84 1.42 12.16
CA TRP A 152 -16.79 1.10 13.57
C TRP A 152 -15.74 1.92 14.34
N ILE A 153 -14.56 2.15 13.75
CA ILE A 153 -13.53 3.00 14.37
C ILE A 153 -14.02 4.45 14.49
N LEU A 154 -14.63 4.99 13.43
CA LEU A 154 -15.21 6.33 13.44
C LEU A 154 -16.24 6.46 14.57
N ASP A 155 -17.20 5.53 14.62
CA ASP A 155 -18.27 5.54 15.62
C ASP A 155 -17.72 5.42 17.03
N GLU A 156 -16.82 4.46 17.28
CA GLU A 156 -16.24 4.24 18.60
C GLU A 156 -15.38 5.41 19.07
N TYR A 157 -14.50 5.95 18.22
CA TYR A 157 -13.71 7.14 18.54
C TYR A 157 -14.59 8.35 18.85
N SER A 158 -15.69 8.50 18.12
CA SER A 158 -16.62 9.63 18.29
C SER A 158 -17.30 9.65 19.66
N LYS A 159 -17.40 8.51 20.36
CA LYS A 159 -17.92 8.44 21.74
C LYS A 159 -16.99 9.10 22.76
N PHE A 160 -15.69 9.10 22.50
CA PHE A 160 -14.68 9.68 23.39
C PHE A 160 -14.41 11.16 23.09
N HIS A 161 -14.49 11.56 21.82
CA HIS A 161 -13.98 12.85 21.36
C HIS A 161 -14.98 13.69 20.54
N GLY A 162 -16.24 13.24 20.44
CA GLY A 162 -17.24 13.84 19.56
C GLY A 162 -17.07 13.44 18.09
N TYR A 163 -18.09 13.71 17.28
CA TYR A 163 -18.14 13.27 15.87
C TYR A 163 -16.95 13.80 15.06
N SER A 164 -16.07 12.88 14.63
CA SER A 164 -14.76 13.21 14.06
C SER A 164 -14.50 12.47 12.74
N PRO A 165 -15.20 12.81 11.63
CA PRO A 165 -15.13 12.05 10.37
C PRO A 165 -13.72 11.96 9.78
N ALA A 166 -12.86 12.95 10.03
CA ALA A 166 -11.47 12.98 9.56
C ALA A 166 -10.50 12.11 10.41
N VAL A 167 -10.95 11.42 11.47
CA VAL A 167 -10.06 10.59 12.30
C VAL A 167 -9.61 9.31 11.60
N VAL A 168 -10.40 8.80 10.66
CA VAL A 168 -10.08 7.65 9.82
C VAL A 168 -10.45 7.93 8.37
N THR A 169 -9.74 7.31 7.44
CA THR A 169 -10.01 7.38 5.99
C THR A 169 -10.38 6.02 5.43
N GLY A 170 -10.90 5.93 4.21
CA GLY A 170 -11.39 4.68 3.63
C GLY A 170 -12.77 4.29 4.18
N LYS A 171 -13.56 5.29 4.59
CA LYS A 171 -14.92 5.11 5.12
C LYS A 171 -15.91 4.79 3.99
N PRO A 172 -17.11 4.25 4.32
CA PRO A 172 -18.23 4.23 3.40
C PRO A 172 -18.58 5.66 2.96
N ILE A 173 -19.09 5.83 1.74
CA ILE A 173 -19.51 7.15 1.23
C ILE A 173 -20.57 7.78 2.15
N ASP A 174 -21.49 6.97 2.66
CA ASP A 174 -22.54 7.34 3.60
C ASP A 174 -22.01 7.97 4.91
N LEU A 175 -20.74 7.74 5.25
CA LEU A 175 -20.08 8.26 6.46
C LEU A 175 -18.90 9.21 6.13
N GLY A 176 -18.97 9.88 4.98
CA GLY A 176 -17.95 10.86 4.58
C GLY A 176 -16.71 10.24 3.92
N GLY A 177 -16.84 9.04 3.35
CA GLY A 177 -15.83 8.48 2.45
C GLY A 177 -15.69 9.29 1.16
N SER A 178 -14.52 9.24 0.52
CA SER A 178 -14.28 9.91 -0.76
C SER A 178 -14.67 9.02 -1.93
N LEU A 179 -15.33 9.60 -2.94
CA LEU A 179 -15.44 8.97 -4.25
C LEU A 179 -14.05 8.68 -4.83
N GLY A 180 -13.96 7.68 -5.72
CA GLY A 180 -12.69 7.23 -6.31
C GLY A 180 -11.74 6.48 -5.37
N ARG A 181 -12.02 6.44 -4.05
CA ARG A 181 -11.12 5.83 -3.06
C ARG A 181 -10.91 4.33 -3.26
N ASP A 182 -11.95 3.60 -3.66
CA ASP A 182 -11.90 2.16 -3.88
C ASP A 182 -10.91 1.78 -5.00
N ALA A 183 -11.01 2.50 -6.14
CA ALA A 183 -10.16 2.33 -7.31
C ALA A 183 -8.77 2.99 -7.19
N ALA A 184 -8.54 3.83 -6.17
CA ALA A 184 -7.40 4.75 -6.11
C ALA A 184 -6.03 4.08 -6.24
N THR A 185 -5.81 2.93 -5.60
CA THR A 185 -4.52 2.24 -5.69
C THR A 185 -4.30 1.62 -7.07
N GLY A 186 -5.31 0.94 -7.63
CA GLY A 186 -5.23 0.38 -8.98
C GLY A 186 -5.09 1.46 -10.06
N ARG A 187 -5.77 2.60 -9.88
CA ARG A 187 -5.63 3.79 -10.74
C ARG A 187 -4.24 4.43 -10.60
N GLY A 188 -3.69 4.46 -9.39
CA GLY A 188 -2.30 4.86 -9.15
C GLY A 188 -1.31 3.96 -9.89
N VAL A 189 -1.50 2.64 -9.85
CA VAL A 189 -0.70 1.67 -10.61
C VAL A 189 -0.79 1.92 -12.12
N LEU A 190 -1.99 2.22 -12.64
CA LEU A 190 -2.17 2.63 -14.04
C LEU A 190 -1.33 3.86 -14.38
N PHE A 191 -1.49 4.95 -13.61
CA PHE A 191 -0.78 6.21 -13.87
C PHE A 191 0.74 6.06 -13.74
N ALA A 192 1.21 5.29 -12.75
CA ALA A 192 2.61 4.99 -12.54
C ALA A 192 3.19 4.17 -13.72
N THR A 193 2.43 3.17 -14.21
CA THR A 193 2.80 2.36 -15.38
C THR A 193 2.92 3.22 -16.63
N GLU A 194 1.92 4.07 -16.90
CA GLU A 194 1.92 4.96 -18.07
C GLU A 194 3.11 5.93 -18.03
N ALA A 195 3.36 6.54 -16.87
CA ALA A 195 4.49 7.44 -16.67
C ALA A 195 5.84 6.75 -16.93
N LEU A 196 6.02 5.51 -16.44
CA LEU A 196 7.24 4.74 -16.69
C LEU A 196 7.39 4.36 -18.16
N LEU A 197 6.34 3.83 -18.80
CA LEU A 197 6.42 3.37 -20.19
C LEU A 197 6.74 4.53 -21.14
N ASN A 198 6.21 5.73 -20.88
CA ASN A 198 6.49 6.92 -21.67
C ASN A 198 7.99 7.27 -21.70
N GLU A 199 8.73 7.03 -20.60
CA GLU A 199 10.19 7.22 -20.56
C GLU A 199 10.96 6.28 -21.50
N HIS A 200 10.36 5.13 -21.80
CA HIS A 200 10.92 4.13 -22.69
C HIS A 200 10.31 4.18 -24.09
N GLY A 201 9.58 5.24 -24.44
CA GLY A 201 8.90 5.38 -25.73
C GLY A 201 7.83 4.31 -25.97
N LYS A 202 7.20 3.82 -24.90
CA LYS A 202 6.18 2.77 -24.92
C LYS A 202 4.86 3.32 -24.40
N THR A 203 3.77 2.67 -24.78
CA THR A 203 2.42 2.91 -24.24
C THR A 203 1.90 1.63 -23.60
N ILE A 204 0.83 1.74 -22.80
CA ILE A 204 0.13 0.58 -22.22
C ILE A 204 -0.50 -0.29 -23.30
N ALA A 205 -1.10 0.35 -24.32
CA ALA A 205 -1.77 -0.36 -25.41
C ALA A 205 -0.83 -1.38 -26.07
N GLY A 206 -1.29 -2.63 -26.15
CA GLY A 206 -0.58 -3.73 -26.77
C GLY A 206 0.42 -4.49 -25.88
N GLN A 207 0.81 -3.96 -24.71
CA GLN A 207 1.70 -4.65 -23.78
C GLN A 207 1.01 -5.85 -23.11
N ARG A 208 1.77 -6.89 -22.80
CA ARG A 208 1.30 -8.07 -22.07
C ARG A 208 1.58 -7.93 -20.58
N PHE A 209 0.53 -8.05 -19.78
CA PHE A 209 0.56 -7.89 -18.33
C PHE A 209 0.26 -9.22 -17.63
N VAL A 210 0.98 -9.47 -16.55
CA VAL A 210 0.65 -10.53 -15.59
C VAL A 210 0.38 -9.88 -14.23
N VAL A 211 -0.72 -10.26 -13.59
CA VAL A 211 -1.15 -9.71 -12.30
C VAL A 211 -1.20 -10.81 -11.25
N GLN A 212 -0.34 -10.74 -10.23
CA GLN A 212 -0.41 -11.62 -9.08
C GLN A 212 -1.25 -10.96 -7.99
N GLY A 213 -2.37 -11.58 -7.62
CA GLY A 213 -3.34 -11.03 -6.67
C GLY A 213 -4.47 -10.29 -7.39
N PHE A 214 -5.68 -10.83 -7.30
CA PHE A 214 -6.88 -10.27 -7.92
C PHE A 214 -7.91 -9.75 -6.89
N GLY A 215 -7.41 -9.26 -5.74
CA GLY A 215 -8.18 -8.47 -4.79
C GLY A 215 -8.34 -7.02 -5.26
N ASN A 216 -8.73 -6.11 -4.35
CA ASN A 216 -9.06 -4.72 -4.70
C ASN A 216 -8.01 -4.03 -5.59
N VAL A 217 -6.72 -4.11 -5.25
CA VAL A 217 -5.67 -3.41 -6.01
C VAL A 217 -5.48 -4.02 -7.40
N GLY A 218 -5.29 -5.33 -7.47
CA GLY A 218 -4.99 -6.02 -8.72
C GLY A 218 -6.17 -6.07 -9.68
N SER A 219 -7.40 -6.19 -9.18
CA SER A 219 -8.62 -6.20 -10.01
C SER A 219 -8.86 -4.82 -10.66
N TRP A 220 -8.75 -3.73 -9.89
CA TRP A 220 -8.83 -2.37 -10.43
C TRP A 220 -7.68 -2.05 -11.38
N ALA A 221 -6.44 -2.46 -11.07
CA ALA A 221 -5.31 -2.30 -11.98
C ALA A 221 -5.56 -3.04 -13.29
N ALA A 222 -5.96 -4.31 -13.24
CA ALA A 222 -6.26 -5.11 -14.44
C ALA A 222 -7.38 -4.49 -15.29
N GLN A 223 -8.46 -4.03 -14.64
CA GLN A 223 -9.57 -3.38 -15.32
C GLN A 223 -9.12 -2.12 -16.05
N LEU A 224 -8.54 -1.17 -15.33
CA LEU A 224 -8.16 0.13 -15.87
C LEU A 224 -7.04 0.03 -16.93
N ILE A 225 -6.12 -0.93 -16.77
CA ILE A 225 -5.09 -1.23 -17.77
C ILE A 225 -5.73 -1.82 -19.04
N SER A 226 -6.70 -2.73 -18.90
CA SER A 226 -7.40 -3.32 -20.05
C SER A 226 -8.22 -2.28 -20.83
N GLU A 227 -8.85 -1.33 -20.13
CA GLU A 227 -9.56 -0.19 -20.74
C GLU A 227 -8.62 0.73 -21.54
N LYS A 228 -7.32 0.76 -21.21
CA LYS A 228 -6.27 1.46 -21.97
C LYS A 228 -5.59 0.59 -23.04
N GLY A 229 -6.13 -0.60 -23.31
CA GLY A 229 -5.65 -1.52 -24.36
C GLY A 229 -4.49 -2.43 -23.95
N GLY A 230 -4.16 -2.51 -22.65
CA GLY A 230 -3.21 -3.49 -22.13
C GLY A 230 -3.80 -4.91 -22.13
N LYS A 231 -3.00 -5.92 -22.47
CA LYS A 231 -3.46 -7.31 -22.50
C LYS A 231 -3.11 -8.02 -21.21
N ILE A 232 -4.07 -8.25 -20.33
CA ILE A 232 -3.85 -9.07 -19.14
C ILE A 232 -3.80 -10.54 -19.58
N VAL A 233 -2.61 -11.12 -19.67
CA VAL A 233 -2.42 -12.49 -20.20
C VAL A 233 -2.49 -13.56 -19.11
N ALA A 234 -2.25 -13.21 -17.85
CA ALA A 234 -2.48 -14.10 -16.72
C ALA A 234 -2.84 -13.32 -15.45
N ALA A 235 -3.66 -13.92 -14.59
CA ALA A 235 -4.03 -13.41 -13.29
C ALA A 235 -4.08 -14.54 -12.25
N SER A 236 -3.73 -14.25 -11.00
CA SER A 236 -3.86 -15.21 -9.90
C SER A 236 -4.48 -14.60 -8.64
N ASP A 237 -5.05 -15.45 -7.81
CA ASP A 237 -5.39 -15.16 -6.42
C ASP A 237 -5.15 -16.41 -5.53
N ILE A 238 -5.66 -16.39 -4.30
CA ILE A 238 -5.51 -17.50 -3.35
C ILE A 238 -6.15 -18.81 -3.82
N THR A 239 -7.13 -18.75 -4.74
CA THR A 239 -7.86 -19.91 -5.25
C THR A 239 -7.15 -20.60 -6.42
N GLY A 240 -6.33 -19.87 -7.17
CA GLY A 240 -5.61 -20.40 -8.33
C GLY A 240 -5.07 -19.33 -9.27
N ALA A 241 -4.68 -19.76 -10.47
CA ALA A 241 -4.19 -18.89 -11.54
C ALA A 241 -4.81 -19.27 -12.88
N VAL A 242 -5.07 -18.26 -13.70
CA VAL A 242 -5.69 -18.38 -15.03
C VAL A 242 -4.89 -17.61 -16.06
N LYS A 243 -4.78 -18.15 -17.27
CA LYS A 243 -4.00 -17.60 -18.38
C LYS A 243 -4.79 -17.61 -19.68
N ASN A 244 -4.68 -16.55 -20.46
CA ASN A 244 -5.09 -16.53 -21.85
C ASN A 244 -4.08 -15.69 -22.64
N SER A 245 -3.32 -16.33 -23.54
CA SER A 245 -2.27 -15.67 -24.31
C SER A 245 -2.79 -14.57 -25.24
N LYS A 246 -4.09 -14.59 -25.58
CA LYS A 246 -4.75 -13.53 -26.36
C LYS A 246 -5.23 -12.35 -25.50
N GLY A 247 -5.20 -12.50 -24.17
CA GLY A 247 -5.77 -11.57 -23.19
C GLY A 247 -7.03 -12.13 -22.54
N LEU A 248 -7.11 -12.01 -21.22
CA LEU A 248 -8.30 -12.32 -20.42
C LEU A 248 -9.34 -11.22 -20.60
N ASP A 249 -10.61 -11.60 -20.74
CA ASP A 249 -11.72 -10.65 -20.69
C ASP A 249 -11.97 -10.22 -19.24
N ILE A 250 -11.40 -9.07 -18.86
CA ILE A 250 -11.42 -8.59 -17.48
C ILE A 250 -12.84 -8.33 -16.94
N PRO A 251 -13.77 -7.72 -17.70
CA PRO A 251 -15.17 -7.61 -17.26
C PRO A 251 -15.80 -8.96 -16.89
N SER A 252 -15.61 -10.01 -17.70
CA SER A 252 -16.11 -11.35 -17.37
C SER A 252 -15.37 -11.99 -16.19
N LEU A 253 -14.05 -11.78 -16.07
CA LEU A 253 -13.28 -12.31 -14.93
C LEU A 253 -13.71 -11.66 -13.61
N LEU A 254 -13.97 -10.34 -13.60
CA LEU A 254 -14.51 -9.63 -12.44
C LEU A 254 -15.87 -10.20 -12.02
N LYS A 255 -16.77 -10.43 -12.99
CA LYS A 255 -18.06 -11.06 -12.73
C LYS A 255 -17.90 -12.46 -12.14
N HIS A 256 -17.02 -13.28 -12.73
CA HIS A 256 -16.70 -14.63 -12.25
C HIS A 256 -16.20 -14.62 -10.80
N VAL A 257 -15.25 -13.73 -10.47
CA VAL A 257 -14.70 -13.61 -9.11
C VAL A 257 -15.77 -13.20 -8.11
N LYS A 258 -16.69 -12.31 -8.48
CA LYS A 258 -17.82 -11.90 -7.63
C LYS A 258 -18.77 -13.06 -7.32
N GLU A 259 -19.02 -13.93 -8.29
CA GLU A 259 -19.94 -15.07 -8.17
C GLU A 259 -19.29 -16.28 -7.48
N ASN A 260 -18.00 -16.52 -7.72
CA ASN A 260 -17.29 -17.75 -7.32
C ASN A 260 -16.25 -17.55 -6.22
N ARG A 261 -16.05 -16.31 -5.76
CA ARG A 261 -15.06 -15.93 -4.72
C ARG A 261 -13.60 -16.25 -5.07
N GLY A 262 -13.27 -16.22 -6.36
CA GLY A 262 -11.89 -16.28 -6.84
C GLY A 262 -11.77 -16.54 -8.34
N VAL A 263 -10.55 -16.48 -8.88
CA VAL A 263 -10.28 -16.65 -10.33
C VAL A 263 -10.36 -18.10 -10.80
N LYS A 264 -10.28 -19.06 -9.88
CA LYS A 264 -10.33 -20.49 -10.23
C LYS A 264 -11.63 -20.84 -10.96
N GLY A 265 -11.49 -21.58 -12.06
CA GLY A 265 -12.62 -22.06 -12.85
C GLY A 265 -13.19 -21.05 -13.84
N PHE A 266 -12.55 -19.90 -14.04
CA PHE A 266 -12.94 -18.95 -15.08
C PHE A 266 -12.82 -19.58 -16.47
N SER A 267 -13.91 -19.61 -17.24
CA SER A 267 -13.96 -20.26 -18.55
C SER A 267 -13.25 -19.48 -19.67
N GLY A 268 -12.93 -18.20 -19.45
CA GLY A 268 -12.25 -17.35 -20.43
C GLY A 268 -10.72 -17.50 -20.46
N GLY A 269 -10.17 -18.49 -19.75
CA GLY A 269 -8.74 -18.82 -19.79
C GLY A 269 -8.43 -20.21 -19.23
N ASP A 270 -7.21 -20.67 -19.48
CA ASP A 270 -6.73 -21.97 -19.03
C ASP A 270 -6.18 -21.87 -17.60
N LYS A 271 -6.46 -22.90 -16.79
CA LYS A 271 -5.84 -23.04 -15.47
C LYS A 271 -4.33 -23.27 -15.62
N ILE A 272 -3.54 -22.54 -14.86
CA ILE A 272 -2.09 -22.76 -14.72
C ILE A 272 -1.70 -23.01 -13.26
N ASP A 273 -0.46 -23.41 -13.03
CA ASP A 273 0.09 -23.53 -11.68
C ASP A 273 0.25 -22.13 -11.06
N PRO A 274 -0.37 -21.83 -9.90
CA PRO A 274 -0.22 -20.54 -9.24
C PRO A 274 1.23 -20.18 -8.91
N ASN A 275 2.10 -21.17 -8.71
CA ASN A 275 3.51 -20.95 -8.39
C ASN A 275 4.32 -20.42 -9.58
N THR A 276 3.84 -20.59 -10.81
CA THR A 276 4.56 -20.12 -12.01
C THR A 276 4.15 -18.71 -12.42
N ILE A 277 3.15 -18.11 -11.76
CA ILE A 277 2.56 -16.82 -12.19
C ILE A 277 3.62 -15.70 -12.34
N LEU A 278 4.57 -15.61 -11.40
CA LEU A 278 5.57 -14.53 -11.38
C LEU A 278 6.63 -14.67 -12.50
N VAL A 279 6.75 -15.87 -13.08
CA VAL A 279 7.76 -16.21 -14.11
C VAL A 279 7.14 -16.47 -15.48
N GLU A 280 5.84 -16.17 -15.62
CA GLU A 280 5.13 -16.18 -16.90
C GLU A 280 5.74 -15.18 -17.88
N ASP A 281 5.73 -15.54 -19.16
CA ASP A 281 6.20 -14.65 -20.22
C ASP A 281 5.24 -13.46 -20.40
N CYS A 282 5.75 -12.26 -20.13
CA CYS A 282 5.03 -11.01 -20.22
C CYS A 282 6.02 -9.85 -20.39
N ASP A 283 5.48 -8.67 -20.71
CA ASP A 283 6.29 -7.46 -20.83
C ASP A 283 6.35 -6.73 -19.47
N ILE A 284 5.24 -6.77 -18.72
CA ILE A 284 5.04 -6.06 -17.46
C ILE A 284 4.44 -7.00 -16.41
N LEU A 285 5.09 -7.12 -15.25
CA LEU A 285 4.62 -7.90 -14.11
C LEU A 285 4.09 -6.97 -13.00
N ILE A 286 2.92 -7.26 -12.46
CA ILE A 286 2.29 -6.50 -11.37
C ILE A 286 2.07 -7.43 -10.16
N PRO A 287 3.01 -7.47 -9.19
CA PRO A 287 2.78 -8.11 -7.90
C PRO A 287 1.85 -7.23 -7.04
N ALA A 288 0.66 -7.74 -6.74
CA ALA A 288 -0.43 -7.03 -6.05
C ALA A 288 -1.05 -7.85 -4.88
N ALA A 289 -0.32 -8.84 -4.35
CA ALA A 289 -0.77 -9.68 -3.25
C ALA A 289 0.06 -9.47 -1.96
N LEU A 290 1.11 -10.28 -1.78
CA LEU A 290 1.94 -10.32 -0.57
C LEU A 290 3.33 -9.72 -0.84
N GLY A 291 4.02 -9.39 0.24
CA GLY A 291 5.41 -8.96 0.21
C GLY A 291 6.40 -10.12 0.08
N GLY A 292 7.63 -9.86 -0.38
CA GLY A 292 8.73 -10.83 -0.46
C GLY A 292 8.53 -11.99 -1.44
N VAL A 293 7.53 -11.90 -2.31
CA VAL A 293 7.18 -12.94 -3.28
C VAL A 293 8.15 -13.00 -4.46
N ILE A 294 8.84 -11.90 -4.75
CA ILE A 294 9.97 -11.86 -5.69
C ILE A 294 11.25 -11.83 -4.86
N ASN A 295 12.01 -12.91 -4.94
CA ASN A 295 13.15 -13.15 -4.07
C ASN A 295 14.28 -13.86 -4.84
N ARG A 296 15.39 -14.15 -4.15
CA ARG A 296 16.56 -14.79 -4.77
C ARG A 296 16.26 -16.07 -5.56
N GLU A 297 15.20 -16.80 -5.20
CA GLU A 297 14.87 -18.12 -5.77
C GLU A 297 14.23 -17.99 -7.15
N ASN A 298 13.43 -16.96 -7.38
CA ASN A 298 12.66 -16.79 -8.63
C ASN A 298 13.08 -15.58 -9.48
N ALA A 299 13.89 -14.64 -8.96
CA ALA A 299 14.30 -13.45 -9.69
C ALA A 299 15.06 -13.74 -11.01
N ASN A 300 15.81 -14.85 -11.05
CA ASN A 300 16.50 -15.30 -12.26
C ASN A 300 15.55 -15.74 -13.38
N ASP A 301 14.34 -16.18 -13.02
CA ASP A 301 13.36 -16.73 -13.98
C ASP A 301 12.33 -15.68 -14.45
N ILE A 302 12.29 -14.50 -13.83
CA ILE A 302 11.40 -13.40 -14.27
C ILE A 302 11.72 -13.00 -15.71
N LYS A 303 10.70 -13.02 -16.57
CA LYS A 303 10.81 -12.68 -18.00
C LYS A 303 10.42 -11.23 -18.32
N ALA A 304 9.64 -10.61 -17.44
CA ALA A 304 9.17 -9.23 -17.58
C ALA A 304 10.31 -8.24 -17.75
N LYS A 305 10.07 -7.18 -18.52
CA LYS A 305 10.99 -6.04 -18.68
C LYS A 305 10.74 -4.96 -17.63
N PHE A 306 9.50 -4.87 -17.16
CA PHE A 306 9.09 -3.93 -16.13
C PHE A 306 8.36 -4.67 -15.00
N ILE A 307 8.61 -4.25 -13.76
CA ILE A 307 7.86 -4.69 -12.58
C ILE A 307 7.23 -3.46 -11.94
N ILE A 308 5.91 -3.49 -11.75
CA ILE A 308 5.16 -2.40 -11.11
C ILE A 308 4.65 -2.87 -9.76
N GLU A 309 5.29 -2.42 -8.68
CA GLU A 309 5.01 -2.92 -7.34
C GLU A 309 3.69 -2.35 -6.78
N ALA A 310 2.60 -3.10 -6.99
CA ALA A 310 1.28 -2.74 -6.48
C ALA A 310 1.09 -3.14 -5.01
N ALA A 311 1.72 -4.23 -4.58
CA ALA A 311 1.84 -4.63 -3.17
C ALA A 311 2.93 -3.81 -2.45
N ASN A 312 2.97 -3.87 -1.11
CA ASN A 312 4.10 -3.35 -0.35
C ASN A 312 5.22 -4.38 -0.32
N HIS A 313 6.46 -3.92 -0.53
CA HIS A 313 7.70 -4.71 -0.50
C HIS A 313 7.62 -6.10 -1.19
N PRO A 314 7.06 -6.22 -2.41
CA PRO A 314 6.94 -7.53 -3.08
C PRO A 314 8.30 -8.10 -3.49
N THR A 315 9.30 -7.23 -3.72
CA THR A 315 10.66 -7.60 -4.13
C THR A 315 11.62 -7.43 -2.97
N ASP A 316 12.41 -8.47 -2.67
CA ASP A 316 13.47 -8.37 -1.68
C ASP A 316 14.75 -7.72 -2.26
N PRO A 317 15.66 -7.22 -1.40
CA PRO A 317 16.90 -6.60 -1.86
C PRO A 317 17.85 -7.52 -2.64
N GLU A 318 17.76 -8.86 -2.48
CA GLU A 318 18.59 -9.79 -3.25
C GLU A 318 18.06 -9.94 -4.68
N ALA A 319 16.74 -9.98 -4.85
CA ALA A 319 16.06 -9.96 -6.13
C ALA A 319 16.29 -8.64 -6.86
N ASP A 320 16.29 -7.49 -6.17
CA ASP A 320 16.62 -6.19 -6.79
C ASP A 320 17.99 -6.26 -7.50
N GLU A 321 19.03 -6.82 -6.86
CA GLU A 321 20.36 -6.95 -7.47
C GLU A 321 20.40 -7.89 -8.68
N ILE A 322 19.63 -8.98 -8.63
CA ILE A 322 19.53 -9.94 -9.75
C ILE A 322 18.80 -9.29 -10.92
N LEU A 323 17.67 -8.63 -10.66
CA LEU A 323 16.82 -8.00 -11.66
C LEU A 323 17.49 -6.78 -12.31
N ALA A 324 18.22 -5.98 -11.53
CA ALA A 324 19.03 -4.88 -12.05
C ALA A 324 20.10 -5.38 -13.03
N ARG A 325 20.82 -6.47 -12.70
CA ARG A 325 21.80 -7.08 -13.63
C ARG A 325 21.16 -7.63 -14.90
N LYS A 326 19.90 -8.06 -14.84
CA LYS A 326 19.11 -8.49 -16.01
C LYS A 326 18.53 -7.34 -16.82
N GLY A 327 18.71 -6.09 -16.37
CA GLY A 327 18.12 -4.91 -17.01
C GLY A 327 16.61 -4.81 -16.86
N VAL A 328 16.03 -5.48 -15.84
CA VAL A 328 14.61 -5.34 -15.49
C VAL A 328 14.43 -4.05 -14.71
N VAL A 329 13.46 -3.22 -15.12
CA VAL A 329 13.18 -1.94 -14.46
C VAL A 329 12.05 -2.13 -13.43
N ILE A 330 12.31 -1.75 -12.18
CA ILE A 330 11.34 -1.89 -11.09
C ILE A 330 10.82 -0.51 -10.70
N LEU A 331 9.50 -0.33 -10.76
CA LEU A 331 8.83 0.86 -10.25
C LEU A 331 8.42 0.61 -8.79
N PRO A 332 9.04 1.30 -7.82
CA PRO A 332 8.98 0.91 -6.42
C PRO A 332 7.61 1.17 -5.80
N ASP A 333 7.24 0.32 -4.85
CA ASP A 333 5.98 0.34 -4.11
C ASP A 333 5.63 1.70 -3.48
N ILE A 334 6.60 2.37 -2.83
CA ILE A 334 6.42 3.68 -2.18
C ILE A 334 6.03 4.80 -3.16
N TYR A 335 6.13 4.57 -4.47
CA TYR A 335 5.56 5.42 -5.51
C TYR A 335 4.36 4.74 -6.19
N ALA A 336 4.54 3.53 -6.74
CA ALA A 336 3.59 2.88 -7.64
C ALA A 336 2.21 2.65 -7.01
N ASN A 337 2.14 2.30 -5.72
CA ASN A 337 0.87 2.08 -5.02
C ASN A 337 0.42 3.27 -4.15
N SER A 338 1.07 4.44 -4.30
CA SER A 338 0.80 5.62 -3.47
C SER A 338 -0.56 6.27 -3.74
N GLY A 339 -1.23 5.93 -4.84
CA GLY A 339 -2.55 6.48 -5.17
C GLY A 339 -3.60 6.27 -4.08
N GLY A 340 -3.57 5.12 -3.39
CA GLY A 340 -4.48 4.86 -2.27
C GLY A 340 -4.27 5.80 -1.07
N VAL A 341 -3.03 6.15 -0.73
CA VAL A 341 -2.76 7.10 0.37
C VAL A 341 -3.04 8.54 -0.07
N THR A 342 -2.82 8.88 -1.34
CA THR A 342 -3.15 10.18 -1.92
C THR A 342 -4.66 10.45 -1.89
N VAL A 343 -5.50 9.51 -2.29
CA VAL A 343 -6.97 9.69 -2.19
C VAL A 343 -7.45 9.60 -0.74
N SER A 344 -6.75 8.86 0.13
CA SER A 344 -7.01 8.93 1.58
C SER A 344 -6.73 10.34 2.14
N TYR A 345 -5.70 11.02 1.65
CA TYR A 345 -5.45 12.42 1.98
C TYR A 345 -6.58 13.32 1.46
N PHE A 346 -7.07 13.12 0.23
CA PHE A 346 -8.21 13.88 -0.29
C PHE A 346 -9.48 13.66 0.55
N GLU A 347 -9.76 12.42 0.98
CA GLU A 347 -10.87 12.12 1.89
C GLU A 347 -10.75 12.91 3.20
N TRP A 348 -9.56 12.91 3.80
CA TRP A 348 -9.29 13.69 4.99
C TRP A 348 -9.48 15.20 4.76
N VAL A 349 -8.97 15.74 3.65
CA VAL A 349 -9.17 17.15 3.27
C VAL A 349 -10.66 17.49 3.15
N GLN A 350 -11.42 16.66 2.44
CA GLN A 350 -12.87 16.83 2.28
C GLN A 350 -13.60 16.81 3.63
N ASN A 351 -13.20 15.93 4.55
CA ASN A 351 -13.78 15.85 5.89
C ASN A 351 -13.40 17.04 6.78
N ILE A 352 -12.17 17.57 6.67
CA ILE A 352 -11.76 18.82 7.33
C ILE A 352 -12.57 20.00 6.79
N GLN A 353 -12.81 20.04 5.47
CA GLN A 353 -13.55 21.10 4.81
C GLN A 353 -15.07 21.01 5.03
N GLY A 354 -15.60 19.85 5.41
CA GLY A 354 -17.03 19.58 5.42
C GLY A 354 -17.66 19.60 4.01
N PHE A 355 -16.87 19.34 2.97
CA PHE A 355 -17.31 19.43 1.57
C PHE A 355 -16.70 18.30 0.73
N LEU A 356 -17.55 17.48 0.10
CA LEU A 356 -17.13 16.34 -0.73
C LEU A 356 -16.88 16.78 -2.18
N TRP A 357 -15.95 16.09 -2.84
CA TRP A 357 -15.63 16.30 -4.25
C TRP A 357 -16.29 15.23 -5.11
N ASP A 358 -16.59 15.57 -6.36
CA ASP A 358 -16.95 14.57 -7.36
C ASP A 358 -15.76 13.66 -7.72
N GLU A 359 -16.08 12.52 -8.34
CA GLU A 359 -15.06 11.52 -8.68
C GLU A 359 -14.07 12.01 -9.74
N GLU A 360 -14.50 12.85 -10.69
CA GLU A 360 -13.65 13.39 -11.74
C GLU A 360 -12.55 14.26 -11.13
N LYS A 361 -12.91 15.19 -10.24
CA LYS A 361 -11.97 16.03 -9.52
C LYS A 361 -10.99 15.19 -8.71
N VAL A 362 -11.46 14.18 -7.97
CA VAL A 362 -10.58 13.27 -7.21
C VAL A 362 -9.57 12.58 -8.13
N ASN A 363 -10.01 12.07 -9.29
CA ASN A 363 -9.14 11.37 -10.23
C ASN A 363 -8.13 12.31 -10.93
N ASN A 364 -8.54 13.53 -11.28
CA ASN A 364 -7.67 14.56 -11.88
C ASN A 364 -6.59 15.03 -10.90
N GLU A 365 -6.95 15.27 -9.63
CA GLU A 365 -6.00 15.58 -8.57
C GLU A 365 -5.05 14.40 -8.33
N LEU A 366 -5.56 13.16 -8.29
CA LEU A 366 -4.72 11.98 -8.14
C LEU A 366 -3.68 11.88 -9.26
N GLN A 367 -4.08 12.08 -10.52
CA GLN A 367 -3.15 12.06 -11.66
C GLN A 367 -2.06 13.13 -11.49
N THR A 368 -2.46 14.36 -11.11
CA THR A 368 -1.52 15.47 -10.88
C THR A 368 -0.47 15.13 -9.80
N TYR A 369 -0.90 14.59 -8.65
CA TYR A 369 0.01 14.18 -7.58
C TYR A 369 0.94 13.04 -8.02
N MET A 370 0.42 12.03 -8.72
CA MET A 370 1.22 10.90 -9.21
C MET A 370 2.24 11.33 -10.27
N THR A 371 1.89 12.23 -11.19
CA THR A 371 2.81 12.79 -12.20
C THR A 371 3.93 13.59 -11.54
N ASN A 372 3.60 14.45 -10.59
CA ASN A 372 4.60 15.23 -9.85
C ASN A 372 5.50 14.34 -8.98
N GLY A 373 4.93 13.29 -8.37
CA GLY A 373 5.68 12.28 -7.64
C GLY A 373 6.72 11.59 -8.52
N PHE A 374 6.34 11.13 -9.71
CA PHE A 374 7.26 10.49 -10.65
C PHE A 374 8.40 11.40 -11.08
N LYS A 375 8.07 12.66 -11.39
CA LYS A 375 9.08 13.68 -11.73
C LYS A 375 10.10 13.83 -10.60
N GLY A 376 9.63 13.93 -9.36
CA GLY A 376 10.52 14.00 -8.19
C GLY A 376 11.42 12.77 -8.04
N VAL A 377 10.89 11.56 -8.25
CA VAL A 377 11.67 10.32 -8.23
C VAL A 377 12.77 10.36 -9.29
N LYS A 378 12.43 10.74 -10.53
CA LYS A 378 13.40 10.85 -11.62
C LYS A 378 14.49 11.88 -11.38
N ASP A 379 14.12 13.04 -10.82
CA ASP A 379 15.09 14.09 -10.51
C ASP A 379 16.11 13.57 -9.48
N MET A 380 15.67 12.79 -8.49
CA MET A 380 16.56 12.12 -7.54
C MET A 380 17.42 11.02 -8.19
N CYS A 381 16.85 10.18 -9.08
CA CYS A 381 17.63 9.19 -9.84
C CYS A 381 18.78 9.84 -10.60
N LYS A 382 18.52 10.98 -11.27
CA LYS A 382 19.54 11.74 -12.01
C LYS A 382 20.58 12.35 -11.08
N ALA A 383 20.15 12.95 -9.97
CA ALA A 383 21.04 13.62 -9.02
C ALA A 383 22.02 12.65 -8.33
N HIS A 384 21.58 11.42 -8.05
CA HIS A 384 22.36 10.44 -7.31
C HIS A 384 22.85 9.25 -8.16
N ASN A 385 22.60 9.27 -9.47
CA ASN A 385 22.90 8.17 -10.40
C ASN A 385 22.46 6.80 -9.85
N CYS A 386 21.19 6.68 -9.51
CA CYS A 386 20.62 5.50 -8.86
C CYS A 386 19.34 5.00 -9.55
N ASP A 387 18.93 3.77 -9.22
CA ASP A 387 17.70 3.17 -9.73
C ASP A 387 16.43 3.88 -9.19
N LEU A 388 15.26 3.50 -9.71
CA LEU A 388 13.98 4.10 -9.32
C LEU A 388 13.63 3.88 -7.84
N ARG A 389 14.01 2.74 -7.26
CA ARG A 389 13.78 2.46 -5.83
C ARG A 389 14.58 3.44 -4.99
N MET A 390 15.87 3.58 -5.26
CA MET A 390 16.73 4.55 -4.57
C MET A 390 16.33 5.99 -4.86
N GLY A 391 15.88 6.33 -6.07
CA GLY A 391 15.32 7.66 -6.37
C GLY A 391 14.10 7.99 -5.50
N ALA A 392 13.20 7.02 -5.30
CA ALA A 392 12.03 7.20 -4.45
C ALA A 392 12.39 7.25 -2.96
N PHE A 393 13.26 6.37 -2.47
CA PHE A 393 13.71 6.39 -1.08
C PHE A 393 14.47 7.67 -0.75
N THR A 394 15.41 8.09 -1.60
CA THR A 394 16.16 9.35 -1.38
C THR A 394 15.23 10.56 -1.42
N LEU A 395 14.23 10.60 -2.31
CA LEU A 395 13.21 11.66 -2.30
C LEU A 395 12.45 11.72 -0.98
N GLY A 396 11.95 10.57 -0.50
CA GLY A 396 11.20 10.46 0.74
C GLY A 396 12.03 10.85 1.95
N VAL A 397 13.19 10.22 2.12
CA VAL A 397 14.12 10.46 3.24
C VAL A 397 14.57 11.91 3.27
N ASN A 398 14.95 12.50 2.13
CA ASN A 398 15.39 13.91 2.09
C ASN A 398 14.26 14.88 2.49
N ARG A 399 13.02 14.64 2.05
CA ARG A 399 11.87 15.48 2.45
C ARG A 399 11.60 15.42 3.95
N VAL A 400 11.69 14.24 4.56
CA VAL A 400 11.51 14.07 6.00
C VAL A 400 12.67 14.69 6.77
N ALA A 401 13.92 14.37 6.40
CA ALA A 401 15.12 14.94 6.99
C ALA A 401 15.10 16.47 7.02
N ARG A 402 14.72 17.10 5.90
CA ARG A 402 14.56 18.57 5.83
C ARG A 402 13.51 19.09 6.79
N ALA A 403 12.35 18.43 6.90
CA ALA A 403 11.31 18.84 7.83
C ALA A 403 11.76 18.70 9.30
N THR A 404 12.44 17.62 9.64
CA THR A 404 13.02 17.38 10.97
C THR A 404 14.02 18.48 11.33
N VAL A 405 14.98 18.78 10.44
CA VAL A 405 15.98 19.82 10.68
C VAL A 405 15.35 21.22 10.80
N LEU A 406 14.35 21.53 9.97
CA LEU A 406 13.66 22.82 10.02
C LEU A 406 12.84 23.02 11.31
N ARG A 407 12.26 21.94 11.86
CA ARG A 407 11.58 21.99 13.17
C ARG A 407 12.56 22.08 14.33
N GLY A 408 13.78 21.60 14.14
CA GLY A 408 14.80 21.54 15.18
C GLY A 408 14.56 20.42 16.19
N TRP A 409 15.47 20.33 17.16
CA TRP A 409 15.33 19.45 18.31
C TRP A 409 15.13 20.35 19.52
N GLU A 410 13.94 20.32 20.13
CA GLU A 410 13.68 21.04 21.38
C GLU A 410 14.72 20.58 22.41
N ALA A 411 15.52 21.52 22.90
CA ALA A 411 16.56 21.30 23.91
C ALA A 411 16.03 21.63 25.30
#